data_AF-E4Q7V5-F1
#
_entry.id   AF-E4Q7V5-F1
#
_cell.length_a   1.000
_cell.length_b   1.000
_cell.length_c   1.000
_cell.angle_alpha   90.00
_cell.angle_beta   90.00
_cell.angle_gamma   90.00
#
_symmetry.space_group_name_H-M   'P 1'
#
loop_
_entity.id
_entity.type
_entity.pdbx_description
1 polymer ?
#
loop_
_entity_poly.entity_id
_entity_poly.type
_entity_poly.pdbx_seq_one_letter_code
_entity_poly.pdbx_strand_id
1 'polypeptide(L)'
;MGKRVIKIFDTTLRDGEQTPGVSLNVNEKLEIAKQLEKLKVDVIEAGFAIASPGDFEAIKVISENIKDAVIVSLARAVEKDIDRAYEALKNAQAPRIHTFIATSDIHMKYKLKMTEDEVLERAVAMVKYAKKYVSDVEFSCEDATRSRIEFLIKVFDAVIKAGATVINIPDTVGYTTPEEMKRIIRAIKENIPDIDKVQISVHCHNDLGLAVANSLAAVEEGVHQVECTINGLGERAGNAALEEIVMALKTRKDFYDVDVLIDTTQIYRTSKLVSSLTGVFVQPNKAIVGANAFAHESGIHQHGVLSERTTYEIIDPVSIGLPKNRMVLGKHSGRHAFEERLKELGYTDLTREEIDAAFEKFKVLADKKKVVLDKDIEALLEQKSLNIPETYELVRFQIISGNGLISTASVKIKSGDEELEEAATGDGPVDAIFKAIDRITGLQVELDDYSIKAVTQGKDALGEVTVRIKKDGKAFLGRGLSTDILEASAKAYVNAINKMLYKISEE
;
A
#
# COMPACT_ATOMS: atom_id res chain seq x y z
N MET A 1 -9.69 -18.79 30.33
CA MET A 1 -8.66 -17.79 29.95
C MET A 1 -8.96 -17.38 28.52
N GLY A 2 -8.91 -16.09 28.18
CA GLY A 2 -9.12 -15.64 26.80
C GLY A 2 -7.99 -16.10 25.89
N LYS A 3 -8.26 -16.28 24.59
CA LYS A 3 -7.22 -16.60 23.59
C LYS A 3 -6.25 -15.42 23.46
N ARG A 4 -4.98 -15.71 23.15
CA ARG A 4 -3.98 -14.67 22.86
C ARG A 4 -4.37 -13.94 21.57
N VAL A 5 -4.36 -12.61 21.61
CA VAL A 5 -4.62 -11.76 20.44
C VAL A 5 -3.30 -11.29 19.85
N ILE A 6 -3.07 -11.56 18.57
CA ILE A 6 -1.92 -11.05 17.81
C ILE A 6 -2.28 -9.68 17.26
N LYS A 7 -1.49 -8.67 17.62
CA LYS A 7 -1.60 -7.33 17.05
C LYS A 7 -1.07 -7.31 15.63
N ILE A 8 -1.85 -6.73 14.72
CA ILE A 8 -1.44 -6.50 13.34
C ILE A 8 -0.92 -5.07 13.23
N PHE A 9 0.36 -4.95 12.90
CA PHE A 9 1.01 -3.68 12.63
C PHE A 9 1.15 -3.53 11.12
N ASP A 10 0.41 -2.60 10.53
CA ASP A 10 0.51 -2.29 9.11
C ASP A 10 1.54 -1.18 8.88
N THR A 11 2.53 -1.45 8.03
CA THR A 11 3.52 -0.48 7.56
C THR A 11 3.37 -0.18 6.07
N THR A 12 2.17 -0.28 5.52
CA THR A 12 1.91 0.01 4.09
C THR A 12 2.26 1.46 3.75
N LEU A 13 2.01 2.40 4.68
CA LEU A 13 2.24 3.84 4.50
C LEU A 13 3.70 4.28 4.71
N ARG A 14 4.58 3.38 5.14
CA ARG A 14 6.01 3.63 5.33
C ARG A 14 6.85 2.65 4.53
N ASP A 15 6.95 1.39 4.96
CA ASP A 15 7.74 0.38 4.25
C ASP A 15 7.11 0.04 2.90
N GLY A 16 5.78 -0.11 2.86
CA GLY A 16 5.05 -0.36 1.61
C GLY A 16 5.25 0.74 0.56
N GLU A 17 5.37 2.00 0.99
CA GLU A 17 5.67 3.12 0.09
C GLU A 17 7.11 3.08 -0.45
N GLN A 18 8.04 2.40 0.23
CA GLN A 18 9.41 2.20 -0.27
C GLN A 18 9.46 1.22 -1.46
N THR A 19 8.34 0.63 -1.87
CA THR A 19 8.26 -0.08 -3.14
C THR A 19 8.68 0.84 -4.29
N PRO A 20 9.66 0.42 -5.12
CA PRO A 20 10.16 1.26 -6.21
C PRO A 20 9.04 1.79 -7.11
N GLY A 21 8.94 3.12 -7.19
CA GLY A 21 7.98 3.79 -8.06
C GLY A 21 6.62 4.12 -7.43
N VAL A 22 6.43 3.79 -6.15
CA VAL A 22 5.31 4.26 -5.35
C VAL A 22 5.66 5.63 -4.76
N SER A 23 4.71 6.55 -4.78
CA SER A 23 4.83 7.87 -4.17
C SER A 23 3.43 8.36 -3.82
N LEU A 24 3.09 8.32 -2.54
CA LEU A 24 1.76 8.67 -2.05
C LEU A 24 1.79 10.11 -1.52
N ASN A 25 0.79 10.91 -1.89
CA ASN A 25 0.60 12.22 -1.28
C ASN A 25 -0.18 12.13 0.05
N VAL A 26 -0.27 13.25 0.77
CA VAL A 26 -0.92 13.33 2.09
C VAL A 26 -2.36 12.80 2.07
N ASN A 27 -3.14 13.13 1.04
CA ASN A 27 -4.53 12.70 0.94
C ASN A 27 -4.65 11.20 0.63
N GLU A 28 -3.81 10.68 -0.27
CA GLU A 28 -3.75 9.25 -0.59
C GLU A 28 -3.34 8.43 0.65
N LYS A 29 -2.36 8.91 1.42
CA LYS A 29 -1.95 8.29 2.69
C LYS A 29 -3.10 8.31 3.72
N LEU A 30 -3.81 9.43 3.85
CA LEU A 30 -4.96 9.54 4.75
C LEU A 30 -6.12 8.60 4.33
N GLU A 31 -6.37 8.46 3.03
CA GLU A 31 -7.40 7.57 2.51
C GLU A 31 -7.11 6.10 2.85
N ILE A 32 -5.85 5.67 2.63
CA ILE A 32 -5.39 4.34 3.04
C ILE A 32 -5.49 4.18 4.56
N ALA A 33 -5.05 5.17 5.35
CA ALA A 33 -5.11 5.12 6.81
C ALA A 33 -6.55 4.92 7.33
N LYS A 34 -7.53 5.64 6.76
CA LYS A 34 -8.96 5.46 7.10
C LYS A 34 -9.46 4.07 6.73
N GLN A 35 -9.01 3.52 5.61
CA GLN A 35 -9.37 2.16 5.22
C GLN A 35 -8.73 1.10 6.13
N LEU A 36 -7.50 1.32 6.60
CA LEU A 36 -6.82 0.48 7.59
C LEU A 36 -7.52 0.53 8.97
N GLU A 37 -8.03 1.70 9.38
CA GLU A 37 -8.88 1.83 10.58
C GLU A 37 -10.18 1.04 10.43
N LYS A 38 -10.86 1.13 9.27
CA LYS A 38 -12.05 0.30 8.96
C LYS A 38 -11.73 -1.20 8.95
N LEU A 39 -10.54 -1.59 8.48
CA LEU A 39 -10.02 -2.96 8.53
C LEU A 39 -9.70 -3.42 9.96
N LYS A 40 -9.68 -2.50 10.94
CA LYS A 40 -9.36 -2.72 12.35
C LYS A 40 -7.93 -3.20 12.59
N VAL A 41 -6.98 -2.60 11.86
CA VAL A 41 -5.56 -2.77 12.14
C VAL A 41 -5.22 -2.17 13.50
N ASP A 42 -4.43 -2.88 14.31
CA ASP A 42 -4.09 -2.45 15.66
C ASP A 42 -3.10 -1.25 15.68
N VAL A 43 -2.15 -1.25 14.74
CA VAL A 43 -1.06 -0.27 14.66
C VAL A 43 -0.81 0.13 13.21
N ILE A 44 -0.73 1.44 12.93
CA ILE A 44 -0.45 1.99 11.60
C ILE A 44 0.85 2.79 11.65
N GLU A 45 1.88 2.33 10.93
CA GLU A 45 3.10 3.12 10.71
C GLU A 45 2.91 4.06 9.53
N ALA A 46 2.64 5.32 9.87
CA ALA A 46 2.15 6.33 8.95
C ALA A 46 3.24 7.01 8.08
N GLY A 47 4.52 6.74 8.37
CA GLY A 47 5.64 7.26 7.59
C GLY A 47 6.92 7.44 8.39
N PHE A 48 7.86 8.20 7.81
CA PHE A 48 9.12 8.56 8.45
C PHE A 48 9.24 10.09 8.52
N ALA A 49 8.80 10.70 9.62
CA ALA A 49 8.57 12.15 9.73
C ALA A 49 9.75 13.06 9.35
N ILE A 50 10.99 12.61 9.53
CA ILE A 50 12.18 13.39 9.17
C ILE A 50 12.56 13.29 7.69
N ALA A 51 12.05 12.28 6.97
CA ALA A 51 12.45 11.97 5.61
C ALA A 51 12.04 13.08 4.64
N SER A 52 10.85 13.66 4.82
CA SER A 52 10.39 14.80 4.02
C SER A 52 9.31 15.62 4.73
N PRO A 53 9.07 16.89 4.32
CA PRO A 53 7.93 17.67 4.79
C PRO A 53 6.58 17.00 4.50
N GLY A 54 6.45 16.30 3.37
CA GLY A 54 5.23 15.57 3.00
C GLY A 54 4.94 14.41 3.95
N ASP A 55 5.96 13.66 4.34
CA ASP A 55 5.82 12.58 5.34
C ASP A 55 5.43 13.13 6.71
N PHE A 56 6.05 14.23 7.13
CA PHE A 56 5.68 14.90 8.37
C PHE A 56 4.20 15.31 8.36
N GLU A 57 3.74 15.99 7.31
CA GLU A 57 2.36 16.46 7.23
C GLU A 57 1.38 15.29 7.12
N ALA A 58 1.72 14.23 6.39
CA ALA A 58 0.91 13.02 6.31
C ALA A 58 0.72 12.38 7.69
N ILE A 59 1.79 12.19 8.47
CA ILE A 59 1.71 11.61 9.82
C ILE A 59 0.86 12.50 10.73
N LYS A 60 1.03 13.82 10.65
CA LYS A 60 0.26 14.78 11.43
C LYS A 60 -1.24 14.71 11.11
N VAL A 61 -1.60 14.75 9.82
CA VAL A 61 -2.99 14.65 9.37
C VAL A 61 -3.60 13.31 9.77
N ILE A 62 -2.86 12.20 9.62
CA ILE A 62 -3.32 10.87 10.05
C ILE A 62 -3.54 10.84 11.56
N SER A 63 -2.60 11.36 12.35
CA SER A 63 -2.70 11.45 13.82
C SER A 63 -3.95 12.22 14.27
N GLU A 64 -4.33 13.27 13.53
CA GLU A 64 -5.51 14.08 13.83
C GLU A 64 -6.84 13.39 13.46
N ASN A 65 -6.83 12.45 12.52
CA ASN A 65 -8.03 11.85 11.95
C ASN A 65 -8.32 10.41 12.41
N ILE A 66 -7.28 9.60 12.67
CA ILE A 66 -7.42 8.19 13.08
C ILE A 66 -7.47 8.10 14.60
N LYS A 67 -8.48 7.38 15.12
CA LYS A 67 -8.80 7.30 16.55
C LYS A 67 -8.70 5.88 17.10
N ASP A 68 -8.99 4.87 16.29
CA ASP A 68 -9.13 3.49 16.76
C ASP A 68 -7.85 2.63 16.61
N ALA A 69 -6.74 3.23 16.16
CA ALA A 69 -5.44 2.57 15.97
C ALA A 69 -4.28 3.36 16.61
N VAL A 70 -3.21 2.64 16.97
CA VAL A 70 -1.94 3.28 17.37
C VAL A 70 -1.26 3.86 16.13
N ILE A 71 -0.86 5.13 16.20
CA ILE A 71 -0.16 5.80 15.08
C ILE A 71 1.33 5.86 15.37
N VAL A 72 2.12 5.39 14.41
CA VAL A 72 3.56 5.26 14.53
C VAL A 72 4.28 6.15 13.52
N SER A 73 5.33 6.82 13.98
CA SER A 73 6.36 7.38 13.11
C SER A 73 7.66 6.63 13.35
N LEU A 74 8.31 6.20 12.27
CA LEU A 74 9.68 5.72 12.33
C LEU A 74 10.64 6.87 12.64
N ALA A 75 11.72 6.60 13.37
CA ALA A 75 12.81 7.51 13.65
C ALA A 75 14.15 6.74 13.66
N ARG A 76 15.22 7.29 13.08
CA ARG A 76 16.56 6.75 13.39
C ARG A 76 16.88 7.05 14.85
N ALA A 77 17.84 6.30 15.42
CA ALA A 77 18.40 6.56 16.75
C ALA A 77 19.23 7.87 16.81
N VAL A 78 18.56 9.01 16.61
CA VAL A 78 19.09 10.38 16.61
C VAL A 78 18.03 11.31 17.19
N GLU A 79 18.41 12.23 18.09
CA GLU A 79 17.47 13.12 18.80
C GLU A 79 16.57 13.91 17.85
N LYS A 80 17.15 14.52 16.80
CA LYS A 80 16.40 15.31 15.80
C LYS A 80 15.30 14.51 15.09
N ASP A 81 15.55 13.23 14.82
CA ASP A 81 14.57 12.35 14.18
C ASP A 81 13.41 12.05 15.14
N ILE A 82 13.73 11.80 16.42
CA ILE A 82 12.75 11.54 17.47
C ILE A 82 11.92 12.79 17.77
N ASP A 83 12.54 13.96 17.85
CA ASP A 83 11.84 15.25 18.03
C ASP A 83 10.84 15.45 16.90
N ARG A 84 11.26 15.21 15.66
CA ARG A 84 10.40 15.37 14.48
C ARG A 84 9.25 14.35 14.44
N ALA A 85 9.52 13.10 14.83
CA ALA A 85 8.49 12.07 14.98
C ALA A 85 7.45 12.48 16.03
N TYR A 86 7.89 12.96 17.20
CA TYR A 86 6.99 13.44 18.25
C TYR A 86 6.13 14.62 17.79
N GLU A 87 6.74 15.61 17.14
CA GLU A 87 6.02 16.79 16.62
C GLU A 87 4.87 16.40 15.67
N ALA A 88 5.08 15.39 14.83
CA ALA A 88 4.06 14.87 13.92
C ALA A 88 2.96 14.09 14.67
N LEU A 89 3.34 13.34 15.70
CA LEU A 89 2.44 12.46 16.45
C LEU A 89 1.68 13.14 17.60
N LYS A 90 2.00 14.39 17.96
CA LYS A 90 1.51 15.06 19.17
C LYS A 90 -0.02 15.06 19.35
N ASN A 91 -0.76 14.97 18.25
CA ASN A 91 -2.22 15.01 18.22
C ASN A 91 -2.87 13.61 18.10
N ALA A 92 -2.08 12.54 18.01
CA ALA A 92 -2.58 11.17 17.98
C ALA A 92 -3.18 10.77 19.33
N GLN A 93 -4.27 9.99 19.31
CA GLN A 93 -4.84 9.44 20.55
C GLN A 93 -3.92 8.41 21.21
N ALA A 94 -3.24 7.60 20.39
CA ALA A 94 -2.26 6.62 20.83
C ALA A 94 -0.98 6.75 19.99
N PRO A 95 -0.07 7.68 20.33
CA PRO A 95 1.19 7.85 19.62
C PRO A 95 2.22 6.79 20.04
N ARG A 96 2.96 6.27 19.07
CA ARG A 96 4.15 5.44 19.30
C ARG A 96 5.31 5.94 18.46
N ILE A 97 6.49 6.00 19.07
CA ILE A 97 7.74 6.25 18.33
C ILE A 97 8.43 4.90 18.13
N HIS A 98 8.69 4.56 16.87
CA HIS A 98 9.47 3.39 16.50
C HIS A 98 10.90 3.84 16.16
N THR A 99 11.85 3.53 17.03
CA THR A 99 13.28 3.83 16.81
C THR A 99 14.07 2.56 16.54
N PHE A 100 15.16 2.68 15.79
CA PHE A 100 15.96 1.51 15.41
C PHE A 100 17.44 1.81 15.27
N ILE A 101 18.26 0.76 15.34
CA ILE A 101 19.67 0.79 14.97
C ILE A 101 20.10 -0.58 14.44
N ALA A 102 21.05 -0.61 13.51
CA ALA A 102 21.57 -1.85 12.96
C ALA A 102 22.47 -2.58 13.97
N THR A 103 22.28 -3.89 14.12
CA THR A 103 23.02 -4.71 15.09
C THR A 103 23.86 -5.82 14.47
N SER A 104 23.77 -6.05 13.16
CA SER A 104 24.58 -7.06 12.50
C SER A 104 26.02 -6.60 12.33
N ASP A 105 26.98 -7.54 12.39
CA ASP A 105 28.40 -7.22 12.28
C ASP A 105 28.71 -6.50 10.95
N ILE A 106 28.01 -6.86 9.88
CA ILE A 106 28.17 -6.23 8.57
C ILE A 106 27.66 -4.79 8.57
N HIS A 107 26.49 -4.51 9.16
CA HIS A 107 25.97 -3.14 9.22
C HIS A 107 26.75 -2.27 10.22
N MET A 108 27.10 -2.79 11.39
CA MET A 108 27.91 -2.04 12.35
C MET A 108 29.25 -1.60 11.74
N LYS A 109 29.93 -2.52 11.05
CA LYS A 109 31.24 -2.25 10.43
C LYS A 109 31.16 -1.32 9.21
N TYR A 110 30.26 -1.60 8.26
CA TYR A 110 30.30 -0.94 6.95
C TYR A 110 29.26 0.18 6.78
N LYS A 111 28.11 0.11 7.48
CA LYS A 111 27.03 1.12 7.40
C LYS A 111 27.18 2.17 8.51
N LEU A 112 27.22 1.73 9.77
CA LEU A 112 27.26 2.64 10.93
C LEU A 112 28.66 3.13 11.25
N LYS A 113 29.68 2.30 11.00
CA LYS A 113 31.07 2.52 11.44
C LYS A 113 31.14 2.74 12.96
N MET A 114 30.41 1.90 13.70
CA MET A 114 30.32 1.93 15.16
C MET A 114 30.75 0.59 15.74
N THR A 115 31.30 0.63 16.94
CA THR A 115 31.57 -0.54 17.79
C THR A 115 30.29 -1.04 18.47
N GLU A 116 30.33 -2.26 19.01
CA GLU A 116 29.20 -2.84 19.77
C GLU A 116 28.76 -1.95 20.95
N ASP A 117 29.72 -1.39 21.69
CA ASP A 117 29.44 -0.56 22.86
C ASP A 117 28.82 0.79 22.44
N GLU A 118 29.30 1.40 21.36
CA GLU A 118 28.69 2.62 20.81
C GLU A 118 27.25 2.38 20.32
N VAL A 119 26.99 1.25 19.66
CA VAL A 119 25.64 0.86 19.22
C VAL A 119 24.71 0.66 20.42
N LEU A 120 25.17 -0.05 21.44
CA LEU A 120 24.41 -0.29 22.67
C LEU A 120 24.10 1.01 23.42
N GLU A 121 25.10 1.87 23.62
CA GLU A 121 24.95 3.16 24.27
C GLU A 121 23.95 4.05 23.51
N ARG A 122 24.06 4.07 22.17
CA ARG A 122 23.15 4.83 21.32
C ARG A 122 21.71 4.31 21.41
N ALA A 123 21.52 3.00 21.34
CA ALA A 123 20.21 2.36 21.46
C ALA A 123 19.52 2.75 22.78
N VAL A 124 20.22 2.58 23.90
CA VAL A 124 19.72 2.90 25.25
C VAL A 124 19.41 4.39 25.38
N ALA A 125 20.31 5.28 24.92
CA ALA A 125 20.13 6.72 25.01
C ALA A 125 18.89 7.18 24.24
N MET A 126 18.68 6.66 23.03
CA MET A 126 17.58 7.09 22.16
C MET A 126 16.23 6.52 22.58
N VAL A 127 16.17 5.31 23.15
CA VAL A 127 14.96 4.81 23.79
C VAL A 127 14.59 5.66 25.00
N LYS A 128 15.54 5.99 25.88
CA LYS A 128 15.31 6.91 27.01
C LYS A 128 14.83 8.28 26.53
N TYR A 129 15.40 8.77 25.44
CA TYR A 129 15.04 10.06 24.86
C TYR A 129 13.59 10.05 24.33
N ALA A 130 13.22 9.04 23.53
CA ALA A 130 11.85 8.85 23.03
C ALA A 130 10.82 8.72 24.17
N LYS A 131 11.17 8.03 25.27
CA LYS A 131 10.29 7.88 26.45
C LYS A 131 9.99 9.18 27.19
N LYS A 132 10.73 10.26 26.95
CA LYS A 132 10.37 11.60 27.46
C LYS A 132 9.12 12.17 26.79
N TYR A 133 8.83 11.71 25.56
CA TYR A 133 7.78 12.24 24.71
C TYR A 133 6.53 11.35 24.68
N VAL A 134 6.71 10.02 24.62
CA VAL A 134 5.62 9.06 24.49
C VAL A 134 5.79 7.89 25.46
N SER A 135 4.68 7.34 25.94
CA SER A 135 4.67 6.16 26.81
C SER A 135 4.88 4.85 26.04
N ASP A 136 4.61 4.81 24.74
CA ASP A 136 4.78 3.63 23.90
C ASP A 136 5.97 3.84 22.93
N VAL A 137 7.04 3.07 23.11
CA VAL A 137 8.25 3.12 22.29
C VAL A 137 8.59 1.73 21.83
N GLU A 138 8.67 1.59 20.51
CA GLU A 138 9.11 0.37 19.83
C GLU A 138 10.57 0.49 19.43
N PHE A 139 11.35 -0.56 19.68
CA PHE A 139 12.76 -0.62 19.33
C PHE A 139 13.09 -1.80 18.41
N SER A 140 13.63 -1.51 17.23
CA SER A 140 14.13 -2.52 16.30
C SER A 140 15.65 -2.65 16.31
N CYS A 141 16.13 -3.89 16.40
CA CYS A 141 17.48 -4.25 16.01
C CYS A 141 17.50 -4.51 14.49
N GLU A 142 17.77 -3.49 13.66
CA GLU A 142 17.81 -3.65 12.21
C GLU A 142 18.83 -4.74 11.82
N ASP A 143 18.44 -5.62 10.91
CA ASP A 143 19.20 -6.80 10.48
C ASP A 143 19.41 -7.83 11.60
N ALA A 144 18.40 -8.01 12.46
CA ALA A 144 18.44 -8.91 13.60
C ALA A 144 18.74 -10.36 13.20
N THR A 145 18.14 -10.88 12.13
CA THR A 145 18.32 -12.28 11.73
C THR A 145 19.76 -12.63 11.32
N ARG A 146 20.61 -11.63 11.02
CA ARG A 146 22.05 -11.79 10.74
C ARG A 146 22.95 -11.29 11.87
N SER A 147 22.37 -10.88 12.99
CA SER A 147 23.11 -10.44 14.17
C SER A 147 23.49 -11.64 15.04
N ARG A 148 24.60 -11.52 15.79
CA ARG A 148 24.95 -12.51 16.82
C ARG A 148 23.88 -12.51 17.92
N ILE A 149 23.38 -13.69 18.27
CA ILE A 149 22.27 -13.85 19.23
C ILE A 149 22.65 -13.24 20.59
N GLU A 150 23.89 -13.40 21.04
CA GLU A 150 24.37 -12.86 22.31
C GLU A 150 24.31 -11.33 22.34
N PHE A 151 24.62 -10.69 21.21
CA PHE A 151 24.56 -9.23 21.10
C PHE A 151 23.11 -8.73 21.02
N LEU A 152 22.24 -9.44 20.30
CA LEU A 152 20.79 -9.13 20.29
C LEU A 152 20.20 -9.17 21.69
N ILE A 153 20.49 -10.22 22.46
CA ILE A 153 20.04 -10.36 23.86
C ILE A 153 20.55 -9.17 24.69
N LYS A 154 21.84 -8.81 24.56
CA LYS A 154 22.45 -7.67 25.26
C LYS A 154 21.75 -6.35 24.93
N VAL A 155 21.48 -6.08 23.65
CA VAL A 155 20.81 -4.85 23.20
C VAL A 155 19.36 -4.82 23.67
N PHE A 156 18.59 -5.88 23.46
CA PHE A 156 17.19 -5.95 23.86
C PHE A 156 17.00 -5.81 25.37
N ASP A 157 17.78 -6.53 26.19
CA ASP A 157 17.73 -6.40 27.66
C ASP A 157 18.01 -4.94 28.10
N ALA A 158 18.99 -4.28 27.48
CA ALA A 158 19.33 -2.91 27.81
C ALA A 158 18.24 -1.90 27.39
N VAL A 159 17.62 -2.05 26.22
CA VAL A 159 16.55 -1.13 25.78
C VAL A 159 15.24 -1.37 26.52
N ILE A 160 14.95 -2.59 26.96
CA ILE A 160 13.81 -2.89 27.85
C ILE A 160 14.00 -2.13 29.16
N LYS A 161 15.19 -2.20 29.77
CA LYS A 161 15.53 -1.42 30.98
C LYS A 161 15.52 0.09 30.74
N ALA A 162 15.76 0.53 29.50
CA ALA A 162 15.69 1.92 29.08
C ALA A 162 14.23 2.43 28.93
N GLY A 163 13.26 1.51 28.81
CA GLY A 163 11.83 1.81 28.77
C GLY A 163 11.11 1.45 27.46
N ALA A 164 11.76 0.71 26.55
CA ALA A 164 11.06 0.16 25.38
C ALA A 164 9.87 -0.70 25.83
N THR A 165 8.72 -0.54 25.16
CA THR A 165 7.48 -1.29 25.43
C THR A 165 7.24 -2.39 24.41
N VAL A 166 7.83 -2.25 23.22
CA VAL A 166 7.85 -3.25 22.16
C VAL A 166 9.29 -3.42 21.69
N ILE A 167 9.74 -4.67 21.57
CA ILE A 167 10.98 -5.00 20.87
C ILE A 167 10.63 -5.69 19.55
N ASN A 168 11.27 -5.28 18.46
CA ASN A 168 11.00 -5.83 17.14
C ASN A 168 12.24 -6.55 16.58
N ILE A 169 12.00 -7.72 16.01
CA ILE A 169 13.00 -8.61 15.43
C ILE A 169 12.79 -8.65 13.92
N PRO A 170 13.46 -7.78 13.14
CA PRO A 170 13.31 -7.77 11.70
C PRO A 170 14.18 -8.82 11.01
N ASP A 171 13.58 -9.58 10.09
CA ASP A 171 14.28 -10.26 8.99
C ASP A 171 14.46 -9.27 7.83
N THR A 172 15.32 -8.28 8.03
CA THR A 172 15.50 -7.13 7.12
C THR A 172 15.77 -7.53 5.68
N VAL A 173 16.45 -8.66 5.46
CA VAL A 173 16.79 -9.15 4.11
C VAL A 173 15.83 -10.25 3.65
N GLY A 174 14.91 -10.75 4.46
CA GLY A 174 13.99 -11.80 4.02
C GLY A 174 14.67 -13.14 3.70
N TYR A 175 15.79 -13.44 4.38
CA TYR A 175 16.64 -14.60 4.10
C TYR A 175 16.47 -15.73 5.14
N THR A 176 15.85 -15.45 6.28
CA THR A 176 15.75 -16.44 7.37
C THR A 176 14.75 -17.54 7.04
N THR A 177 14.90 -18.68 7.70
CA THR A 177 13.93 -19.78 7.63
C THR A 177 13.03 -19.82 8.86
N PRO A 178 11.86 -20.49 8.79
CA PRO A 178 10.94 -20.57 9.92
C PRO A 178 11.58 -21.10 11.21
N GLU A 179 12.42 -22.14 11.12
CA GLU A 179 13.07 -22.72 12.31
C GLU A 179 14.16 -21.81 12.90
N GLU A 180 14.87 -21.06 12.07
CA GLU A 180 15.84 -20.05 12.54
C GLU A 180 15.13 -18.90 13.25
N MET A 181 14.01 -18.42 12.70
CA MET A 181 13.16 -17.42 13.35
C MET A 181 12.68 -17.92 14.73
N LYS A 182 12.20 -19.16 14.81
CA LYS A 182 11.80 -19.77 16.09
C LYS A 182 12.96 -19.79 17.10
N ARG A 183 14.14 -20.20 16.65
CA ARG A 183 15.34 -20.28 17.49
C ARG A 183 15.74 -18.92 18.04
N ILE A 184 15.72 -17.87 17.22
CA ILE A 184 16.05 -16.50 17.64
C ILE A 184 15.08 -16.03 18.74
N ILE A 185 13.78 -16.22 18.51
CA ILE A 185 12.75 -15.78 19.47
C ILE A 185 12.85 -16.56 20.78
N ARG A 186 13.04 -17.88 20.74
CA ARG A 186 13.26 -18.70 21.94
C ARG A 186 14.47 -18.23 22.72
N ALA A 187 15.61 -18.01 22.05
CA ALA A 187 16.82 -17.55 22.69
C ALA A 187 16.62 -16.19 23.39
N ILE A 188 15.91 -15.25 22.76
CA ILE A 188 15.57 -13.95 23.36
C ILE A 188 14.69 -14.14 24.61
N LYS A 189 13.63 -14.96 24.52
CA LYS A 189 12.70 -15.20 25.64
C LYS A 189 13.35 -15.91 26.82
N GLU A 190 14.25 -16.85 26.57
CA GLU A 190 14.91 -17.64 27.61
C GLU A 190 15.99 -16.85 28.36
N ASN A 191 16.59 -15.83 27.73
CA ASN A 191 17.78 -15.15 28.24
C ASN A 191 17.54 -13.70 28.70
N ILE A 192 16.35 -13.13 28.48
CA ILE A 192 16.02 -11.78 28.93
C ILE A 192 15.07 -11.85 30.15
N PRO A 193 15.52 -11.46 31.36
CA PRO A 193 14.71 -11.59 32.59
C PRO A 193 13.39 -10.81 32.58
N ASP A 194 13.37 -9.64 31.94
CA ASP A 194 12.22 -8.74 31.92
C ASP A 194 11.38 -8.87 30.63
N ILE A 195 11.54 -9.96 29.87
CA ILE A 195 10.89 -10.14 28.58
C ILE A 195 9.35 -10.12 28.68
N ASP A 196 8.78 -10.62 29.77
CA ASP A 196 7.33 -10.68 29.99
C ASP A 196 6.71 -9.29 30.23
N LYS A 197 7.53 -8.25 30.41
CA LYS A 197 7.07 -6.85 30.59
C LYS A 197 6.88 -6.10 29.28
N VAL A 198 7.30 -6.67 28.15
CA VAL A 198 7.28 -6.02 26.84
C VAL A 198 6.60 -6.89 25.79
N GLN A 199 6.14 -6.26 24.73
CA GLN A 199 5.64 -6.99 23.57
C GLN A 199 6.80 -7.37 22.66
N ILE A 200 6.68 -8.53 22.01
CA ILE A 200 7.63 -8.99 20.99
C ILE A 200 6.93 -8.84 19.64
N SER A 201 7.56 -8.07 18.76
CA SER A 201 7.16 -7.85 17.37
C SER A 201 8.14 -8.57 16.44
N VAL A 202 7.66 -8.95 15.27
CA VAL A 202 8.50 -9.44 14.16
C VAL A 202 8.14 -8.71 12.89
N HIS A 203 9.15 -8.48 12.05
CA HIS A 203 9.01 -7.80 10.78
C HIS A 203 9.77 -8.59 9.70
N CYS A 204 9.07 -9.29 8.82
CA CYS A 204 9.72 -10.18 7.86
C CYS A 204 9.64 -9.66 6.43
N HIS A 205 10.79 -9.48 5.77
CA HIS A 205 10.85 -9.28 4.33
C HIS A 205 10.80 -10.60 3.56
N ASN A 206 10.62 -10.51 2.24
CA ASN A 206 10.20 -11.64 1.41
C ASN A 206 11.19 -12.04 0.30
N ASP A 207 12.48 -11.71 0.42
CA ASP A 207 13.49 -11.98 -0.63
C ASP A 207 13.59 -13.47 -1.02
N LEU A 208 13.34 -14.41 -0.09
CA LEU A 208 13.24 -15.86 -0.38
C LEU A 208 11.81 -16.41 -0.45
N GLY A 209 10.79 -15.54 -0.42
CA GLY A 209 9.38 -15.97 -0.45
C GLY A 209 8.87 -16.58 0.85
N LEU A 210 9.57 -16.37 1.98
CA LEU A 210 9.27 -16.99 3.28
C LEU A 210 8.70 -16.01 4.33
N ALA A 211 8.41 -14.76 3.98
CA ALA A 211 8.03 -13.72 4.95
C ALA A 211 6.82 -14.11 5.82
N VAL A 212 5.76 -14.61 5.18
CA VAL A 212 4.53 -15.05 5.87
C VAL A 212 4.80 -16.29 6.72
N ALA A 213 5.58 -17.24 6.20
CA ALA A 213 5.94 -18.44 6.94
C ALA A 213 6.78 -18.12 8.20
N ASN A 214 7.73 -17.20 8.09
CA ASN A 214 8.56 -16.74 9.20
C ASN A 214 7.72 -15.98 10.24
N SER A 215 6.77 -15.15 9.79
CA SER A 215 5.84 -14.44 10.67
C SER A 215 4.93 -15.40 11.44
N LEU A 216 4.39 -16.43 10.80
CA LEU A 216 3.56 -17.45 11.45
C LEU A 216 4.37 -18.33 12.40
N ALA A 217 5.62 -18.66 12.05
CA ALA A 217 6.54 -19.36 12.92
C ALA A 217 6.86 -18.57 14.20
N ALA A 218 6.98 -17.25 14.10
CA ALA A 218 7.09 -16.37 15.27
C ALA A 218 5.82 -16.39 16.13
N VAL A 219 4.63 -16.42 15.52
CA VAL A 219 3.36 -16.54 16.25
C VAL A 219 3.34 -17.81 17.10
N GLU A 220 3.82 -18.94 16.58
CA GLU A 220 3.95 -20.19 17.35
C GLU A 220 4.85 -20.03 18.59
N GLU A 221 5.89 -19.18 18.53
CA GLU A 221 6.79 -18.91 19.66
C GLU A 221 6.28 -17.89 20.68
N GLY A 222 5.05 -17.42 20.53
CA GLY A 222 4.45 -16.55 21.53
C GLY A 222 4.66 -15.06 21.30
N VAL A 223 4.99 -14.60 20.08
CA VAL A 223 5.07 -13.14 19.81
C VAL A 223 3.70 -12.46 19.93
N HIS A 224 3.70 -11.15 20.10
CA HIS A 224 2.50 -10.37 20.41
C HIS A 224 2.04 -9.49 19.23
N GLN A 225 2.96 -9.20 18.31
CA GLN A 225 2.74 -8.31 17.16
C GLN A 225 3.44 -8.88 15.92
N VAL A 226 2.84 -8.66 14.76
CA VAL A 226 3.43 -8.95 13.45
C VAL A 226 3.31 -7.72 12.57
N GLU A 227 4.43 -7.26 12.03
CA GLU A 227 4.51 -6.17 11.07
C GLU A 227 4.37 -6.71 9.65
N CYS A 228 3.49 -6.09 8.87
CA CYS A 228 3.13 -6.52 7.54
C CYS A 228 2.65 -5.34 6.68
N THR A 229 2.36 -5.62 5.42
CA THR A 229 1.77 -4.65 4.51
C THR A 229 0.64 -5.26 3.70
N ILE A 230 -0.31 -4.43 3.29
CA ILE A 230 -1.32 -4.79 2.31
C ILE A 230 -0.63 -5.21 1.02
N ASN A 231 -1.07 -6.34 0.46
CA ASN A 231 -0.55 -6.92 -0.78
C ASN A 231 0.91 -7.39 -0.71
N GLY A 232 1.59 -7.30 0.44
CA GLY A 232 3.02 -7.57 0.56
C GLY A 232 3.91 -6.51 -0.10
N LEU A 233 3.46 -5.25 -0.14
CA LEU A 233 4.32 -4.13 -0.56
C LEU A 233 5.53 -3.97 0.37
N GLY A 234 6.60 -3.37 -0.15
CA GLY A 234 7.84 -3.12 0.59
C GLY A 234 9.04 -2.93 -0.32
N GLU A 235 10.22 -2.79 0.30
CA GLU A 235 11.48 -2.86 -0.43
C GLU A 235 11.69 -4.22 -1.13
N ARG A 236 12.34 -4.21 -2.30
CA ARG A 236 12.75 -5.42 -3.05
C ARG A 236 11.58 -6.36 -3.36
N ALA A 237 11.51 -7.50 -2.68
CA ALA A 237 10.46 -8.52 -2.82
C ALA A 237 9.26 -8.27 -1.89
N GLY A 238 9.31 -7.22 -1.08
CA GLY A 238 8.23 -6.79 -0.21
C GLY A 238 8.31 -7.33 1.22
N ASN A 239 7.28 -7.00 1.99
CA ASN A 239 7.05 -7.47 3.35
C ASN A 239 6.13 -8.69 3.37
N ALA A 240 5.99 -9.31 4.55
CA ALA A 240 4.93 -10.27 4.79
C ALA A 240 3.56 -9.65 4.48
N ALA A 241 2.73 -10.36 3.74
CA ALA A 241 1.43 -9.87 3.31
C ALA A 241 0.39 -9.97 4.45
N LEU A 242 -0.25 -8.84 4.78
CA LEU A 242 -1.24 -8.74 5.86
C LEU A 242 -2.38 -9.74 5.67
N GLU A 243 -2.98 -9.74 4.47
CA GLU A 243 -4.12 -10.60 4.16
C GLU A 243 -3.80 -12.09 4.28
N GLU A 244 -2.56 -12.49 3.97
CA GLU A 244 -2.10 -13.88 4.03
C GLU A 244 -1.88 -14.32 5.48
N ILE A 245 -1.23 -13.48 6.30
CA ILE A 245 -1.05 -13.74 7.74
C ILE A 245 -2.41 -13.87 8.43
N VAL A 246 -3.28 -12.86 8.24
CA VAL A 246 -4.59 -12.80 8.90
C VAL A 246 -5.44 -14.01 8.53
N MET A 247 -5.51 -14.35 7.23
CA MET A 247 -6.32 -15.48 6.79
C MET A 247 -5.71 -16.83 7.19
N ALA A 248 -4.38 -16.96 7.27
CA ALA A 248 -3.76 -18.17 7.83
C ALA A 248 -4.17 -18.38 9.31
N LEU A 249 -4.08 -17.34 10.14
CA LEU A 249 -4.46 -17.40 11.55
C LEU A 249 -5.98 -17.64 11.73
N LYS A 250 -6.83 -17.01 10.92
CA LYS A 250 -8.30 -17.19 10.98
C LYS A 250 -8.77 -18.55 10.44
N THR A 251 -8.12 -19.06 9.39
CA THR A 251 -8.49 -20.34 8.77
C THR A 251 -7.97 -21.52 9.59
N ARG A 252 -6.77 -21.40 10.17
CA ARG A 252 -6.13 -22.44 10.99
C ARG A 252 -6.18 -22.13 12.48
N LYS A 253 -7.33 -21.63 12.95
CA LYS A 253 -7.59 -21.40 14.38
C LYS A 253 -7.45 -22.65 15.24
N ASP A 254 -7.68 -23.82 14.65
CA ASP A 254 -7.46 -25.15 15.25
C ASP A 254 -6.00 -25.39 15.63
N PHE A 255 -5.06 -24.78 14.89
CA PHE A 255 -3.64 -25.00 15.03
C PHE A 255 -2.94 -23.90 15.83
N TYR A 256 -3.16 -22.63 15.46
CA TYR A 256 -2.45 -21.53 16.11
C TYR A 256 -3.04 -21.12 17.47
N ASP A 257 -4.33 -21.41 17.70
CA ASP A 257 -5.08 -21.04 18.91
C ASP A 257 -4.93 -19.57 19.36
N VAL A 258 -4.89 -18.66 18.39
CA VAL A 258 -4.86 -17.20 18.59
C VAL A 258 -6.03 -16.51 17.89
N ASP A 259 -6.30 -15.26 18.29
CA ASP A 259 -7.23 -14.37 17.61
C ASP A 259 -6.51 -13.13 17.04
N VAL A 260 -7.18 -12.44 16.12
CA VAL A 260 -6.79 -11.14 15.56
C VAL A 260 -8.04 -10.26 15.44
N LEU A 261 -7.89 -8.94 15.61
CA LEU A 261 -9.01 -7.99 15.60
C LEU A 261 -9.48 -7.58 14.21
N ILE A 262 -8.70 -7.90 13.18
CA ILE A 262 -8.96 -7.55 11.78
C ILE A 262 -10.37 -7.97 11.35
N ASP A 263 -11.10 -7.00 10.77
CA ASP A 263 -12.34 -7.24 10.06
C ASP A 263 -12.03 -7.78 8.67
N THR A 264 -12.00 -9.10 8.54
CA THR A 264 -11.61 -9.76 7.29
C THR A 264 -12.48 -9.35 6.10
N THR A 265 -13.72 -8.91 6.34
CA THR A 265 -14.63 -8.45 5.26
C THR A 265 -14.13 -7.19 4.54
N GLN A 266 -13.15 -6.47 5.10
CA GLN A 266 -12.54 -5.29 4.49
C GLN A 266 -11.27 -5.63 3.67
N ILE A 267 -10.77 -6.87 3.69
CA ILE A 267 -9.50 -7.26 3.07
C ILE A 267 -9.48 -6.96 1.57
N TYR A 268 -10.49 -7.45 0.83
CA TYR A 268 -10.51 -7.31 -0.63
C TYR A 268 -10.53 -5.84 -1.07
N ARG A 269 -11.38 -5.04 -0.42
CA ARG A 269 -11.48 -3.59 -0.68
C ARG A 269 -10.17 -2.87 -0.36
N THR A 270 -9.54 -3.21 0.76
CA THR A 270 -8.27 -2.58 1.16
C THR A 270 -7.16 -2.91 0.17
N SER A 271 -7.04 -4.18 -0.24
CA SER A 271 -6.11 -4.63 -1.28
C SER A 271 -6.30 -3.85 -2.59
N LYS A 272 -7.56 -3.65 -2.98
CA LYS A 272 -7.96 -2.91 -4.19
C LYS A 272 -7.61 -1.43 -4.11
N LEU A 273 -7.94 -0.76 -3.01
CA LEU A 273 -7.60 0.64 -2.77
C LEU A 273 -6.09 0.86 -2.84
N VAL A 274 -5.31 0.05 -2.11
CA VAL A 274 -3.85 0.15 -2.11
C VAL A 274 -3.28 -0.12 -3.51
N SER A 275 -3.77 -1.15 -4.21
CA SER A 275 -3.32 -1.45 -5.57
C SER A 275 -3.62 -0.31 -6.54
N SER A 276 -4.81 0.30 -6.43
CA SER A 276 -5.13 1.50 -7.19
C SER A 276 -4.18 2.62 -6.83
N LEU A 277 -4.18 3.14 -5.59
CA LEU A 277 -3.40 4.33 -5.20
C LEU A 277 -1.89 4.18 -5.45
N THR A 278 -1.32 3.00 -5.24
CA THR A 278 0.12 2.77 -5.48
C THR A 278 0.46 2.48 -6.94
N GLY A 279 -0.49 1.99 -7.74
CA GLY A 279 -0.26 1.53 -9.12
C GLY A 279 0.46 0.18 -9.18
N VAL A 280 0.69 -0.45 -8.04
CA VAL A 280 1.28 -1.80 -7.95
C VAL A 280 0.14 -2.80 -8.04
N PHE A 281 0.09 -3.51 -9.16
CA PHE A 281 -0.97 -4.46 -9.42
C PHE A 281 -0.79 -5.77 -8.66
N VAL A 282 -1.89 -6.26 -8.08
CA VAL A 282 -1.97 -7.61 -7.51
C VAL A 282 -1.79 -8.67 -8.60
N GLN A 283 -0.87 -9.61 -8.37
CA GLN A 283 -0.69 -10.76 -9.26
C GLN A 283 -1.97 -11.62 -9.31
N PRO A 284 -2.40 -12.14 -10.48
CA PRO A 284 -3.68 -12.85 -10.60
C PRO A 284 -3.81 -14.05 -9.65
N ASN A 285 -2.72 -14.75 -9.39
CA ASN A 285 -2.64 -15.93 -8.54
C ASN A 285 -2.16 -15.61 -7.11
N LYS A 286 -2.23 -14.36 -6.65
CA LYS A 286 -1.87 -14.01 -5.27
C LYS A 286 -2.81 -14.73 -4.30
N ALA A 287 -2.27 -15.26 -3.21
CA ALA A 287 -3.09 -15.82 -2.15
C ALA A 287 -4.08 -14.77 -1.62
N ILE A 288 -5.28 -15.23 -1.28
CA ILE A 288 -6.39 -14.44 -0.71
C ILE A 288 -7.00 -13.39 -1.67
N VAL A 289 -6.21 -12.50 -2.25
CA VAL A 289 -6.73 -11.32 -2.98
C VAL A 289 -6.51 -11.38 -4.50
N GLY A 290 -5.83 -12.42 -4.99
CA GLY A 290 -5.62 -12.63 -6.43
C GLY A 290 -6.94 -12.88 -7.18
N ALA A 291 -7.04 -12.36 -8.40
CA ALA A 291 -8.22 -12.54 -9.26
C ALA A 291 -8.59 -14.01 -9.52
N ASN A 292 -7.61 -14.91 -9.43
CA ASN A 292 -7.75 -16.35 -9.63
C ASN A 292 -7.75 -17.14 -8.32
N ALA A 293 -7.66 -16.50 -7.14
CA ALA A 293 -7.50 -17.17 -5.85
C ALA A 293 -8.65 -18.13 -5.50
N PHE A 294 -9.85 -17.86 -6.04
CA PHE A 294 -11.06 -18.68 -5.85
C PHE A 294 -11.67 -19.15 -7.18
N ALA A 295 -10.88 -19.12 -8.27
CA ALA A 295 -11.35 -19.52 -9.59
C ALA A 295 -11.02 -20.99 -9.85
N HIS A 296 -11.99 -21.74 -10.40
CA HIS A 296 -11.81 -23.14 -10.80
C HIS A 296 -12.04 -23.30 -12.30
N GLU A 297 -10.99 -23.62 -13.04
CA GLU A 297 -11.07 -23.86 -14.49
C GLU A 297 -11.39 -25.33 -14.83
N SER A 298 -10.87 -26.26 -14.03
CA SER A 298 -11.01 -27.69 -14.27
C SER A 298 -12.44 -28.16 -14.04
N GLY A 299 -13.04 -28.86 -15.02
CA GLY A 299 -14.42 -29.36 -14.93
C GLY A 299 -14.66 -30.30 -13.75
N ILE A 300 -13.64 -31.08 -13.35
CA ILE A 300 -13.72 -31.93 -12.14
C ILE A 300 -13.76 -31.10 -10.85
N HIS A 301 -13.03 -29.97 -10.79
CA HIS A 301 -13.06 -29.06 -9.64
C HIS A 301 -14.40 -28.31 -9.59
N GLN A 302 -14.88 -27.82 -10.74
CA GLN A 302 -16.19 -27.17 -10.82
C GLN A 302 -17.31 -28.09 -10.36
N HIS A 303 -17.33 -29.35 -10.82
CA HIS A 303 -18.31 -30.33 -10.36
C HIS A 303 -18.19 -30.60 -8.85
N GLY A 304 -16.97 -30.71 -8.33
CA GLY A 304 -16.71 -30.85 -6.90
C GLY A 304 -17.27 -29.68 -6.09
N VAL A 305 -16.92 -28.45 -6.46
CA VAL A 305 -17.38 -27.22 -5.78
C VAL A 305 -18.89 -27.02 -5.89
N LEU A 306 -19.50 -27.36 -7.03
CA LEU A 306 -20.96 -27.32 -7.19
C LEU A 306 -21.70 -28.35 -6.33
N SER A 307 -21.05 -29.49 -6.04
CA SER A 307 -21.62 -30.55 -5.21
C SER A 307 -21.43 -30.26 -3.72
N GLU A 308 -20.20 -29.92 -3.33
CA GLU A 308 -19.81 -29.54 -1.97
C GLU A 308 -18.62 -28.58 -2.05
N ARG A 309 -18.84 -27.32 -1.65
CA ARG A 309 -17.86 -26.24 -1.80
C ARG A 309 -16.56 -26.52 -1.06
N THR A 310 -16.65 -27.16 0.11
CA THR A 310 -15.47 -27.45 0.96
C THR A 310 -14.51 -28.49 0.37
N THR A 311 -14.84 -29.09 -0.78
CA THR A 311 -13.94 -30.02 -1.49
C THR A 311 -12.66 -29.35 -1.97
N TYR A 312 -12.72 -28.07 -2.33
CA TYR A 312 -11.57 -27.29 -2.81
C TYR A 312 -11.45 -25.91 -2.17
N GLU A 313 -12.53 -25.35 -1.63
CA GLU A 313 -12.51 -24.01 -1.02
C GLU A 313 -12.44 -24.10 0.51
N ILE A 314 -11.26 -23.84 1.05
CA ILE A 314 -11.02 -23.76 2.51
C ILE A 314 -11.42 -22.41 3.12
N ILE A 315 -11.69 -21.41 2.29
CA ILE A 315 -12.06 -20.04 2.67
C ILE A 315 -13.31 -19.64 1.88
N ASP A 316 -14.31 -19.03 2.54
CA ASP A 316 -15.42 -18.38 1.83
C ASP A 316 -14.94 -17.06 1.24
N PRO A 317 -15.05 -16.81 -0.08
CA PRO A 317 -14.68 -15.52 -0.64
C PRO A 317 -15.42 -14.33 0.01
N VAL A 318 -16.66 -14.52 0.48
CA VAL A 318 -17.40 -13.46 1.19
C VAL A 318 -16.77 -13.12 2.53
N SER A 319 -16.07 -14.06 3.17
CA SER A 319 -15.40 -13.81 4.46
C SER A 319 -14.27 -12.79 4.34
N ILE A 320 -13.75 -12.57 3.12
CA ILE A 320 -12.72 -11.55 2.84
C ILE A 320 -13.28 -10.29 2.17
N GLY A 321 -14.61 -10.19 2.03
CA GLY A 321 -15.27 -9.09 1.33
C GLY A 321 -15.39 -9.26 -0.18
N LEU A 322 -15.13 -10.46 -0.73
CA LEU A 322 -15.33 -10.71 -2.16
C LEU A 322 -16.83 -10.96 -2.43
N PRO A 323 -17.51 -10.14 -3.26
CA PRO A 323 -18.95 -10.28 -3.48
C PRO A 323 -19.31 -11.58 -4.22
N LYS A 324 -20.31 -12.32 -3.70
CA LYS A 324 -20.78 -13.62 -4.21
C LYS A 324 -21.49 -13.54 -5.56
N ASN A 325 -22.19 -12.43 -5.83
CA ASN A 325 -22.96 -12.23 -7.05
C ASN A 325 -22.30 -11.15 -7.91
N ARG A 326 -21.78 -11.55 -9.07
CA ARG A 326 -21.52 -10.61 -10.18
C ARG A 326 -22.87 -10.30 -10.82
N MET A 327 -23.63 -9.35 -10.27
CA MET A 327 -24.78 -8.83 -10.98
C MET A 327 -24.24 -8.13 -12.24
N VAL A 328 -24.61 -8.66 -13.41
CA VAL A 328 -24.11 -8.16 -14.69
C VAL A 328 -24.72 -6.79 -14.93
N LEU A 329 -23.93 -5.74 -14.72
CA LEU A 329 -24.33 -4.38 -15.04
C LEU A 329 -24.07 -4.09 -16.52
N GLY A 330 -25.00 -3.39 -17.17
CA GLY A 330 -24.91 -3.05 -18.59
C GLY A 330 -25.91 -1.95 -18.94
N LYS A 331 -26.09 -1.66 -20.24
CA LYS A 331 -26.88 -0.49 -20.69
C LYS A 331 -28.30 -0.41 -20.13
N HIS A 332 -28.89 -1.54 -19.76
CA HIS A 332 -30.25 -1.64 -19.23
C HIS A 332 -30.32 -1.61 -17.69
N SER A 333 -29.17 -1.61 -17.01
CA SER A 333 -29.13 -1.52 -15.55
C SER A 333 -29.56 -0.13 -15.11
N GLY A 334 -30.56 -0.09 -14.24
CA GLY A 334 -31.08 1.14 -13.65
C GLY A 334 -30.22 1.65 -12.49
N ARG A 335 -30.49 2.89 -12.07
CA ARG A 335 -29.80 3.56 -10.98
C ARG A 335 -29.75 2.76 -9.68
N HIS A 336 -30.85 2.14 -9.30
CA HIS A 336 -30.93 1.34 -8.09
C HIS A 336 -29.95 0.16 -8.09
N ALA A 337 -29.83 -0.55 -9.22
CA ALA A 337 -28.90 -1.65 -9.39
C ALA A 337 -27.43 -1.19 -9.35
N PHE A 338 -27.14 0.01 -9.86
CA PHE A 338 -25.82 0.64 -9.76
C PHE A 338 -25.49 1.05 -8.33
N GLU A 339 -26.42 1.70 -7.62
CA GLU A 339 -26.27 2.08 -6.20
C GLU A 339 -26.10 0.88 -5.27
N GLU A 340 -26.87 -0.19 -5.46
CA GLU A 340 -26.66 -1.44 -4.73
C GLU A 340 -25.27 -2.01 -5.01
N ARG A 341 -24.82 -2.00 -6.27
CA ARG A 341 -23.48 -2.49 -6.59
C ARG A 341 -22.38 -1.63 -5.98
N LEU A 342 -22.54 -0.30 -5.94
CA LEU A 342 -21.63 0.59 -5.23
C LEU A 342 -21.52 0.20 -3.75
N LYS A 343 -22.65 -0.06 -3.08
CA LYS A 343 -22.66 -0.51 -1.69
C LYS A 343 -22.00 -1.87 -1.51
N GLU A 344 -22.25 -2.82 -2.40
CA GLU A 344 -21.61 -4.15 -2.40
C GLU A 344 -20.10 -4.07 -2.61
N LEU A 345 -19.63 -3.10 -3.41
CA LEU A 345 -18.21 -2.78 -3.60
C LEU A 345 -17.63 -1.96 -2.43
N GLY A 346 -18.44 -1.68 -1.41
CA GLY A 346 -18.06 -0.98 -0.18
C GLY A 346 -18.22 0.54 -0.24
N TYR A 347 -18.64 1.13 -1.35
CA TYR A 347 -18.88 2.56 -1.47
C TYR A 347 -20.21 2.98 -0.82
N THR A 348 -20.27 2.89 0.51
CA THR A 348 -21.44 3.27 1.31
C THR A 348 -21.50 4.74 1.66
N ASP A 349 -20.36 5.43 1.57
CA ASP A 349 -20.17 6.78 2.12
C ASP A 349 -20.15 7.86 1.03
N LEU A 350 -20.61 7.54 -0.19
CA LEU A 350 -20.72 8.49 -1.29
C LEU A 350 -21.92 9.42 -1.11
N THR A 351 -21.71 10.70 -1.38
CA THR A 351 -22.78 11.70 -1.47
C THR A 351 -23.70 11.42 -2.66
N ARG A 352 -24.89 12.02 -2.63
CA ARG A 352 -25.86 11.86 -3.72
C ARG A 352 -25.31 12.43 -5.02
N GLU A 353 -24.60 13.56 -4.98
CA GLU A 353 -23.96 14.14 -6.15
C GLU A 353 -22.86 13.25 -6.75
N GLU A 354 -22.09 12.54 -5.91
CA GLU A 354 -21.06 11.60 -6.37
C GLU A 354 -21.66 10.37 -7.04
N ILE A 355 -22.73 9.82 -6.46
CA ILE A 355 -23.48 8.71 -7.05
C ILE A 355 -24.09 9.14 -8.39
N ASP A 356 -24.66 10.34 -8.48
CA ASP A 356 -25.24 10.89 -9.70
C ASP A 356 -24.18 11.00 -10.82
N ALA A 357 -23.04 11.61 -10.51
CA ALA A 357 -21.95 11.77 -11.47
C ALA A 357 -21.39 10.42 -11.94
N ALA A 358 -21.21 9.47 -11.03
CA ALA A 358 -20.73 8.13 -11.35
C ALA A 358 -21.74 7.35 -12.21
N PHE A 359 -23.04 7.52 -11.95
CA PHE A 359 -24.10 6.87 -12.71
C PHE A 359 -24.17 7.37 -14.16
N GLU A 360 -24.03 8.68 -14.39
CA GLU A 360 -23.97 9.23 -15.75
C GLU A 360 -22.78 8.67 -16.54
N LYS A 361 -21.59 8.63 -15.93
CA LYS A 361 -20.42 8.02 -16.57
C LYS A 361 -20.61 6.52 -16.81
N PHE A 362 -21.26 5.82 -15.87
CA PHE A 362 -21.63 4.41 -16.01
C PHE A 362 -22.54 4.20 -17.22
N LYS A 363 -23.52 5.08 -17.45
CA LYS A 363 -24.41 5.00 -18.62
C LYS A 363 -23.64 5.16 -19.94
N VAL A 364 -22.74 6.14 -20.02
CA VAL A 364 -21.88 6.34 -21.20
C VAL A 364 -20.97 5.13 -21.44
N LEU A 365 -20.40 4.56 -20.37
CA LEU A 365 -19.57 3.37 -20.48
C LEU A 365 -20.37 2.14 -20.89
N ALA A 366 -21.56 1.95 -20.33
CA ALA A 366 -22.47 0.85 -20.61
C ALA A 366 -23.05 0.90 -22.03
N ASP A 367 -23.08 2.06 -22.68
CA ASP A 367 -23.41 2.17 -24.11
C ASP A 367 -22.27 1.67 -25.00
N LYS A 368 -21.02 1.85 -24.58
CA LYS A 368 -19.82 1.38 -25.30
C LYS A 368 -19.49 -0.08 -24.98
N LYS A 369 -19.93 -0.58 -23.83
CA LYS A 369 -19.53 -1.88 -23.27
C LYS A 369 -20.73 -2.77 -22.99
N LYS A 370 -20.70 -4.03 -23.48
CA LYS A 370 -21.83 -4.97 -23.30
C LYS A 370 -22.05 -5.35 -21.84
N VAL A 371 -20.97 -5.50 -21.09
CA VAL A 371 -20.95 -5.86 -19.68
C VAL A 371 -19.98 -4.96 -18.96
N VAL A 372 -20.48 -4.23 -17.97
CA VAL A 372 -19.70 -3.41 -17.06
C VAL A 372 -19.34 -4.26 -15.84
N LEU A 373 -18.05 -4.48 -15.64
CA LEU A 373 -17.46 -5.21 -14.52
C LEU A 373 -17.26 -4.27 -13.33
N ASP A 374 -17.09 -4.84 -12.14
CA ASP A 374 -16.83 -4.08 -10.91
C ASP A 374 -15.65 -3.12 -11.04
N LYS A 375 -14.57 -3.61 -11.67
CA LYS A 375 -13.38 -2.78 -11.93
C LYS A 375 -13.68 -1.57 -12.80
N ASP A 376 -14.66 -1.67 -13.69
CA ASP A 376 -15.07 -0.52 -14.49
C ASP A 376 -15.75 0.53 -13.61
N ILE A 377 -16.62 0.08 -12.70
CA ILE A 377 -17.36 0.94 -11.77
C ILE A 377 -16.41 1.61 -10.78
N GLU A 378 -15.50 0.84 -10.20
CA GLU A 378 -14.42 1.35 -9.35
C GLU A 378 -13.63 2.43 -10.09
N ALA A 379 -13.23 2.16 -11.33
CA ALA A 379 -12.44 3.10 -12.11
C ALA A 379 -13.22 4.37 -12.52
N LEU A 380 -14.56 4.32 -12.58
CA LEU A 380 -15.41 5.51 -12.74
C LEU A 380 -15.45 6.39 -11.49
N LEU A 381 -15.30 5.79 -10.30
CA LEU A 381 -15.25 6.49 -9.01
C LEU A 381 -13.86 7.06 -8.73
N GLU A 382 -12.81 6.33 -9.10
CA GLU A 382 -11.40 6.73 -8.95
C GLU A 382 -11.06 8.00 -9.74
N GLN A 383 -11.83 8.36 -10.77
CA GLN A 383 -11.71 9.64 -11.48
C GLN A 383 -12.01 10.87 -10.61
N LYS A 384 -12.45 10.71 -9.36
CA LYS A 384 -12.70 11.83 -8.43
C LYS A 384 -11.85 11.83 -7.15
N SER A 385 -11.11 10.77 -6.85
CA SER A 385 -10.17 10.81 -5.73
C SER A 385 -8.87 11.45 -6.20
N LEU A 386 -8.83 12.79 -6.22
CA LEU A 386 -7.66 13.65 -6.05
C LEU A 386 -8.14 15.09 -6.23
N ASN A 387 -8.33 15.82 -5.13
CA ASN A 387 -8.47 17.29 -5.10
C ASN A 387 -7.12 17.95 -5.46
N ILE A 388 -6.51 17.55 -6.58
CA ILE A 388 -5.47 18.35 -7.21
C ILE A 388 -6.24 19.26 -8.17
N PRO A 389 -6.13 20.60 -8.03
CA PRO A 389 -6.72 21.51 -9.01
C PRO A 389 -6.23 21.11 -10.42
N GLU A 390 -7.17 20.70 -11.28
CA GLU A 390 -6.83 20.37 -12.66
C GLU A 390 -6.42 21.67 -13.36
N THR A 391 -5.10 21.87 -13.49
CA THR A 391 -4.57 22.99 -14.27
C THR A 391 -4.89 22.77 -15.74
N TYR A 392 -4.80 21.51 -16.19
CA TYR A 392 -5.09 21.08 -17.53
C TYR A 392 -6.14 19.97 -17.57
N GLU A 393 -7.14 20.11 -18.42
CA GLU A 393 -8.16 19.10 -18.70
C GLU A 393 -8.12 18.71 -20.20
N LEU A 394 -8.08 17.41 -20.51
CA LEU A 394 -8.10 16.93 -21.89
C LEU A 394 -9.52 17.10 -22.48
N VAL A 395 -9.67 17.94 -23.50
CA VAL A 395 -10.96 18.20 -24.17
C VAL A 395 -11.15 17.27 -25.37
N ARG A 396 -10.16 17.23 -26.27
CA ARG A 396 -10.23 16.41 -27.48
C ARG A 396 -8.84 16.00 -27.95
N PHE A 397 -8.78 14.92 -28.71
CA PHE A 397 -7.61 14.57 -29.48
C PHE A 397 -8.03 13.99 -30.84
N GLN A 398 -7.16 14.14 -31.83
CA GLN A 398 -7.26 13.50 -33.13
C GLN A 398 -5.90 12.93 -33.47
N ILE A 399 -5.85 11.67 -33.92
CA ILE A 399 -4.60 11.00 -34.26
C ILE A 399 -4.71 10.42 -35.66
N ILE A 400 -3.66 10.62 -36.44
CA ILE A 400 -3.43 9.95 -37.72
C ILE A 400 -2.15 9.14 -37.57
N SER A 401 -2.26 7.82 -37.68
CA SER A 401 -1.13 6.89 -37.55
C SER A 401 -1.32 5.70 -38.49
N GLY A 402 -0.23 5.07 -38.90
CA GLY A 402 -0.24 3.91 -39.79
C GLY A 402 1.17 3.40 -40.07
N ASN A 403 1.28 2.18 -40.59
CA ASN A 403 2.58 1.60 -40.94
C ASN A 403 3.23 2.41 -42.08
N GLY A 404 4.35 3.09 -41.80
CA GLY A 404 5.05 3.98 -42.73
C GLY A 404 4.53 5.42 -42.78
N LEU A 405 3.56 5.79 -41.95
CA LEU A 405 3.14 7.18 -41.74
C LEU A 405 3.82 7.76 -40.51
N ILE A 406 4.18 9.04 -40.58
CA ILE A 406 4.59 9.78 -39.38
C ILE A 406 3.34 9.99 -38.52
N SER A 407 3.33 9.44 -37.31
CA SER A 407 2.18 9.58 -36.43
C SER A 407 2.01 11.05 -36.05
N THR A 408 0.82 11.58 -36.26
CA THR A 408 0.49 12.99 -36.00
C THR A 408 -0.70 13.04 -35.05
N ALA A 409 -0.58 13.81 -33.97
CA ALA A 409 -1.65 14.07 -33.03
C ALA A 409 -1.97 15.56 -32.99
N SER A 410 -3.26 15.91 -33.03
CA SER A 410 -3.79 17.23 -32.67
C SER A 410 -4.50 17.08 -31.34
N VAL A 411 -4.10 17.83 -30.32
CA VAL A 411 -4.63 17.73 -28.96
C VAL A 411 -5.19 19.09 -28.56
N LYS A 412 -6.36 19.08 -27.93
CA LYS A 412 -6.95 20.26 -27.29
C LYS A 412 -7.06 20.02 -25.79
N ILE A 413 -6.54 20.96 -25.01
CA ILE A 413 -6.59 20.97 -23.56
C ILE A 413 -7.24 22.27 -23.10
N LYS A 414 -8.01 22.21 -22.02
CA LYS A 414 -8.55 23.37 -21.32
C LYS A 414 -7.64 23.74 -20.15
N SER A 415 -7.32 25.02 -20.00
CA SER A 415 -6.51 25.59 -18.92
C SER A 415 -7.26 26.78 -18.32
N GLY A 416 -7.91 26.59 -17.17
CA GLY A 416 -8.87 27.56 -16.65
C GLY A 416 -10.07 27.72 -17.60
N ASP A 417 -10.31 28.93 -18.11
CA ASP A 417 -11.38 29.22 -19.09
C ASP A 417 -10.89 29.18 -20.56
N GLU A 418 -9.59 28.98 -20.80
CA GLU A 418 -9.02 28.98 -22.14
C GLU A 418 -8.89 27.57 -22.72
N GLU A 419 -9.24 27.39 -24.00
CA GLU A 419 -8.96 26.18 -24.76
C GLU A 419 -7.71 26.38 -25.62
N LEU A 420 -6.70 25.56 -25.38
CA LEU A 420 -5.43 25.56 -26.10
C LEU A 420 -5.37 24.33 -27.00
N GLU A 421 -4.86 24.50 -28.22
CA GLU A 421 -4.78 23.44 -29.21
C GLU A 421 -3.44 23.48 -29.95
N GLU A 422 -2.78 22.33 -30.02
CA GLU A 422 -1.53 22.15 -30.74
C GLU A 422 -1.50 20.79 -31.43
N ALA A 423 -0.57 20.67 -32.38
CA ALA A 423 -0.29 19.42 -33.05
C ALA A 423 1.20 19.08 -32.99
N ALA A 424 1.50 17.78 -32.92
CA ALA A 424 2.85 17.28 -32.99
C ALA A 424 2.93 15.95 -33.74
N THR A 425 4.13 15.68 -34.24
CA THR A 425 4.51 14.40 -34.84
C THR A 425 5.35 13.58 -33.88
N GLY A 426 5.19 12.26 -33.91
CA GLY A 426 5.96 11.34 -33.10
C GLY A 426 6.22 10.01 -33.79
N ASP A 427 7.08 9.22 -33.18
CA ASP A 427 7.45 7.87 -33.65
C ASP A 427 6.26 6.90 -33.56
N GLY A 428 5.31 7.20 -32.66
CA GLY A 428 4.04 6.51 -32.53
C GLY A 428 2.92 7.46 -32.11
N PRO A 429 1.66 6.98 -32.07
CA PRO A 429 0.51 7.81 -31.72
C PRO A 429 0.61 8.37 -30.30
N VAL A 430 1.13 7.58 -29.34
CA VAL A 430 1.32 8.02 -27.96
C VAL A 430 2.40 9.11 -27.86
N ASP A 431 3.53 8.93 -28.53
CA ASP A 431 4.60 9.93 -28.56
C ASP A 431 4.13 11.25 -29.21
N ALA A 432 3.34 11.15 -30.28
CA ALA A 432 2.73 12.32 -30.93
C ALA A 432 1.78 13.07 -29.98
N ILE A 433 0.95 12.35 -29.21
CA ILE A 433 0.08 12.94 -28.19
C ILE A 433 0.92 13.67 -27.15
N PHE A 434 1.93 13.02 -26.57
CA PHE A 434 2.73 13.60 -25.48
C PHE A 434 3.45 14.86 -25.94
N LYS A 435 4.07 14.83 -27.12
CA LYS A 435 4.70 16.02 -27.72
C LYS A 435 3.71 17.15 -28.01
N ALA A 436 2.48 16.84 -28.38
CA ALA A 436 1.44 17.86 -28.57
C ALA A 436 1.07 18.49 -27.21
N ILE A 437 0.91 17.67 -26.16
CA ILE A 437 0.64 18.15 -24.80
C ILE A 437 1.82 19.00 -24.26
N ASP A 438 3.06 18.59 -24.50
CA ASP A 438 4.26 19.36 -24.13
C ASP A 438 4.28 20.74 -24.80
N ARG A 439 3.86 20.83 -26.06
CA ARG A 439 3.73 22.11 -26.77
C ARG A 439 2.63 22.98 -26.18
N ILE A 440 1.47 22.41 -25.84
CA ILE A 440 0.37 23.15 -25.21
C ILE A 440 0.81 23.72 -23.86
N THR A 441 1.45 22.89 -23.05
CA THR A 441 1.82 23.24 -21.67
C THR A 441 3.11 24.07 -21.61
N GLY A 442 3.91 24.05 -22.67
CA GLY A 442 5.25 24.66 -22.69
C GLY A 442 6.27 23.93 -21.81
N LEU A 443 5.93 22.73 -21.33
CA LEU A 443 6.75 21.96 -20.40
C LEU A 443 7.61 20.96 -21.18
N GLN A 444 8.90 20.88 -20.83
CA GLN A 444 9.76 19.76 -21.22
C GLN A 444 9.89 18.82 -20.03
N VAL A 445 9.28 17.64 -20.13
CA VAL A 445 9.35 16.58 -19.13
C VAL A 445 9.88 15.31 -19.77
N GLU A 446 10.66 14.53 -19.00
CA GLU A 446 11.18 13.25 -19.46
C GLU A 446 10.13 12.16 -19.18
N LEU A 447 9.80 11.32 -20.18
CA LEU A 447 8.99 10.13 -19.94
C LEU A 447 9.90 9.03 -19.37
N ASP A 448 9.68 8.68 -18.10
CA ASP A 448 10.48 7.67 -17.39
C ASP A 448 9.92 6.26 -17.58
N ASP A 449 8.59 6.11 -17.44
CA ASP A 449 7.91 4.83 -17.57
C ASP A 449 6.53 4.99 -18.21
N TYR A 450 6.13 3.98 -18.96
CA TYR A 450 4.84 3.92 -19.63
C TYR A 450 4.33 2.49 -19.62
N SER A 451 3.17 2.28 -19.01
CA SER A 451 2.54 0.97 -18.88
C SER A 451 1.07 1.03 -19.26
N ILE A 452 0.65 0.10 -20.11
CA ILE A 452 -0.76 -0.09 -20.47
C ILE A 452 -1.20 -1.46 -19.96
N LYS A 453 -2.37 -1.50 -19.34
CA LYS A 453 -3.00 -2.76 -18.94
C LYS A 453 -4.47 -2.77 -19.30
N ALA A 454 -4.94 -3.91 -19.77
CA ALA A 454 -6.36 -4.16 -19.86
C ALA A 454 -6.91 -4.36 -18.44
N VAL A 455 -7.79 -3.47 -18.00
CA VAL A 455 -8.47 -3.57 -16.70
C VAL A 455 -9.48 -4.71 -16.70
N THR A 456 -10.07 -4.94 -17.87
CA THR A 456 -11.15 -5.90 -18.10
C THR A 456 -10.91 -6.74 -19.34
N GLN A 457 -11.71 -7.79 -19.51
CA GLN A 457 -11.63 -8.68 -20.66
C GLN A 457 -12.70 -8.32 -21.70
N GLY A 458 -12.47 -8.67 -22.96
CA GLY A 458 -13.39 -8.42 -24.08
C GLY A 458 -12.81 -7.48 -25.14
N LYS A 459 -13.53 -7.33 -26.26
CA LYS A 459 -13.15 -6.41 -27.36
C LYS A 459 -13.39 -4.94 -26.99
N ASP A 460 -14.15 -4.71 -25.93
CA ASP A 460 -14.58 -3.46 -25.33
C ASP A 460 -13.92 -3.24 -23.96
N ALA A 461 -12.72 -3.82 -23.76
CA ALA A 461 -11.98 -3.72 -22.53
C ALA A 461 -11.54 -2.27 -22.23
N LEU A 462 -11.70 -1.85 -20.97
CA LEU A 462 -11.07 -0.62 -20.48
C LEU A 462 -9.55 -0.78 -20.45
N GLY A 463 -8.85 0.16 -21.07
CA GLY A 463 -7.41 0.34 -20.98
C GLY A 463 -7.09 1.32 -19.85
N GLU A 464 -6.28 0.86 -18.90
CA GLU A 464 -5.64 1.73 -17.91
C GLU A 464 -4.21 1.98 -18.37
N VAL A 465 -3.84 3.25 -18.44
CA VAL A 465 -2.50 3.69 -18.75
C VAL A 465 -1.92 4.39 -17.53
N THR A 466 -0.74 3.94 -17.14
CA THR A 466 0.08 4.60 -16.13
C THR A 466 1.29 5.22 -16.81
N VAL A 467 1.49 6.51 -16.57
CA VAL A 467 2.60 7.30 -17.07
C VAL A 467 3.43 7.75 -15.87
N ARG A 468 4.75 7.59 -15.95
CA ARG A 468 5.68 8.26 -15.03
C ARG A 468 6.50 9.28 -15.81
N ILE A 469 6.42 10.54 -15.39
CA ILE A 469 7.27 11.61 -15.92
C ILE A 469 8.31 12.01 -14.89
N LYS A 470 9.47 12.48 -15.36
CA LYS A 470 10.55 13.03 -14.55
C LYS A 470 10.82 14.48 -14.93
N LYS A 471 10.99 15.31 -13.90
CA LYS A 471 11.45 16.70 -14.02
C LYS A 471 12.38 17.02 -12.86
N ASP A 472 13.58 17.51 -13.18
CA ASP A 472 14.60 17.91 -12.19
C ASP A 472 14.88 16.82 -11.14
N GLY A 473 14.93 15.56 -11.58
CA GLY A 473 15.20 14.39 -10.75
C GLY A 473 14.01 13.90 -9.91
N LYS A 474 12.85 14.58 -9.94
CA LYS A 474 11.62 14.15 -9.27
C LYS A 474 10.71 13.42 -10.25
N ALA A 475 10.14 12.30 -9.82
CA ALA A 475 9.20 11.51 -10.63
C ALA A 475 7.76 11.76 -10.20
N PHE A 476 6.85 11.80 -11.18
CA PHE A 476 5.43 12.04 -10.99
C PHE A 476 4.63 10.97 -11.74
N LEU A 477 3.70 10.33 -11.05
CA LEU A 477 2.90 9.24 -11.58
C LEU A 477 1.50 9.75 -11.95
N GLY A 478 1.14 9.67 -13.22
CA GLY A 478 -0.20 9.94 -13.70
C GLY A 478 -0.92 8.69 -14.20
N ARG A 479 -2.24 8.70 -14.07
CA ARG A 479 -3.10 7.60 -14.54
C ARG A 479 -4.24 8.10 -15.41
N GLY A 480 -4.59 7.28 -16.38
CA GLY A 480 -5.65 7.55 -17.33
C GLY A 480 -6.38 6.28 -17.70
N LEU A 481 -7.69 6.39 -17.83
CA LEU A 481 -8.58 5.28 -18.09
C LEU A 481 -9.52 5.63 -19.24
N SER A 482 -9.55 4.77 -20.26
CA SER A 482 -10.52 4.85 -21.34
C SER A 482 -10.64 3.51 -22.07
N THR A 483 -11.76 3.29 -22.74
CA THR A 483 -11.91 2.20 -23.73
C THR A 483 -11.01 2.41 -24.96
N ASP A 484 -10.55 3.64 -25.18
CA ASP A 484 -9.53 3.98 -26.17
C ASP A 484 -8.18 4.14 -25.45
N ILE A 485 -7.21 3.28 -25.78
CA ILE A 485 -5.88 3.31 -25.16
C ILE A 485 -5.17 4.64 -25.40
N LEU A 486 -5.40 5.32 -26.52
CA LEU A 486 -4.75 6.60 -26.84
C LEU A 486 -5.32 7.74 -26.00
N GLU A 487 -6.64 7.72 -25.77
CA GLU A 487 -7.28 8.64 -24.82
C GLU A 487 -6.79 8.39 -23.40
N ALA A 488 -6.68 7.12 -23.00
CA ALA A 488 -6.16 6.74 -21.69
C ALA A 488 -4.72 7.25 -21.51
N SER A 489 -3.86 7.12 -22.53
CA SER A 489 -2.50 7.67 -22.51
C SER A 489 -2.50 9.19 -22.35
N ALA A 490 -3.32 9.90 -23.12
CA ALA A 490 -3.42 11.36 -23.03
C ALA A 490 -3.84 11.81 -21.62
N LYS A 491 -4.87 11.17 -21.06
CA LYS A 491 -5.35 11.45 -19.69
C LYS A 491 -4.27 11.16 -18.64
N ALA A 492 -3.57 10.04 -18.77
CA ALA A 492 -2.49 9.67 -17.84
C ALA A 492 -1.37 10.70 -17.84
N TYR A 493 -1.00 11.19 -19.01
CA TYR A 493 0.04 12.19 -19.17
C TYR A 493 -0.36 13.56 -18.59
N VAL A 494 -1.57 14.03 -18.90
CA VAL A 494 -2.13 15.26 -18.30
C VAL A 494 -2.22 15.15 -16.78
N ASN A 495 -2.65 13.99 -16.26
CA ASN A 495 -2.71 13.75 -14.82
C ASN A 495 -1.31 13.82 -14.16
N ALA A 496 -0.29 13.26 -14.81
CA ALA A 496 1.10 13.33 -14.34
C ALA A 496 1.60 14.78 -14.30
N ILE A 497 1.30 15.58 -15.34
CA ILE A 497 1.65 17.01 -15.42
C ILE A 497 0.94 17.82 -14.33
N ASN A 498 -0.37 17.62 -14.12
CA ASN A 498 -1.11 18.31 -13.07
C ASN A 498 -0.53 18.01 -11.68
N LYS A 499 -0.18 16.74 -11.41
CA LYS A 499 0.53 16.33 -10.19
C LYS A 499 1.89 17.01 -10.03
N MET A 500 2.64 17.13 -11.13
CA MET A 500 3.92 17.85 -11.13
C MET A 500 3.75 19.33 -10.80
N LEU A 501 2.83 20.02 -11.46
CA LEU A 501 2.60 21.45 -11.28
C LEU A 501 2.11 21.78 -9.87
N TYR A 502 1.19 20.98 -9.33
CA TYR A 502 0.72 21.13 -7.97
C TYR A 502 1.88 21.07 -6.97
N LYS A 503 2.76 20.07 -7.10
CA LYS A 503 3.91 19.90 -6.21
C LYS A 503 4.96 21.01 -6.36
N ILE A 504 5.18 21.52 -7.57
CA ILE A 504 6.07 22.67 -7.81
C ILE A 504 5.47 23.96 -7.21
N SER A 505 4.15 24.11 -7.22
CA SER A 505 3.49 25.31 -6.66
C SER A 505 3.46 25.36 -5.12
N GLU A 506 3.72 24.23 -4.45
CA GLU A 506 3.83 24.13 -2.98
C GLU A 506 5.27 24.38 -2.47
N GLU A 507 6.27 24.39 -3.35
CA GLU A 507 7.68 24.70 -3.05
C GLU A 507 7.99 26.18 -3.28
#